data_AF-A0A2N5SKP6-F1
#
_entry.id   AF-A0A2N5SKP6-F1
#
_cell.length_a   1.000
_cell.length_b   1.000
_cell.length_c   1.000
_cell.angle_alpha   90.00
_cell.angle_beta   90.00
_cell.angle_gamma   90.00
#
_symmetry.space_group_name_H-M   'P 1'
#
loop_
_entity.id
_entity.type
_entity.pdbx_description
1 polymer ?
#
loop_
_entity_poly.entity_id
_entity_poly.type
_entity_poly.pdbx_seq_one_letter_code
_entity_poly.pdbx_strand_id
1 'polypeptide(L)'
;MNERRHAEAPLLDLQGGSTTRTDRMKTKPKFYFRLSPWSSWKRRYVMFPSFVLVGLMAILWWIESDLTKPSSIRLQPSHQPKAKKQAPKKSMAPKENLVSKSEADDPSQNSRYLSYLPHSGFHNQRISLENALTLSKVLNRTLIIPPCLLGTAVPWIEFDKLLGRLQTISSIGFEECGEGSGERVSSRECLSQPQGTWVSWKEIINIDEISQSVKILERESFEEDWLFRKIGIKKSADEIQQIKEETIYQFKFLLRPPRKKSGKKVIEKKVELGKFDSVIDVYERFGNSDVKLIEIGSVFGTSRLTISNDPIARQARTDFRRAMVFNNPVLVRLSKQIASQLSQPPNGYSAVHIRVGDNLFRSRASATVSVIISKMVTDHLKLPLSSLQEALVESDVEGDRSRSEIGVSGRPHELTCRRRKYTKPHLLKFNQPLFLATDSPLPEVEPALKTFFKAFPCTYLLNDFDLSSIKDIRISPQDRQPRTSTDPALGKLMVPFLDALVAARAASFVGTPGSTFSDFVNNSLFRTYHNLSIIEFG
;
A
#
# COMPACT_ATOMS: atom_id res chain seq x y z
N MET A 1 16.48 7.75 -15.40
CA MET A 1 15.62 8.90 -15.76
C MET A 1 16.49 10.15 -15.80
N ASN A 2 16.46 10.94 -16.88
CA ASN A 2 17.21 12.20 -17.01
C ASN A 2 16.51 13.30 -16.18
N GLU A 3 17.24 13.96 -15.29
CA GLU A 3 16.76 15.07 -14.46
C GLU A 3 16.49 16.31 -15.33
N ARG A 4 15.23 16.76 -15.39
CA ARG A 4 14.91 18.14 -15.76
C ARG A 4 14.91 18.97 -14.48
N ARG A 5 15.82 19.92 -14.42
CA ARG A 5 15.89 20.97 -13.40
C ARG A 5 14.58 21.76 -13.42
N HIS A 6 13.82 21.70 -12.33
CA HIS A 6 12.78 22.68 -12.05
C HIS A 6 13.45 23.88 -11.37
N ALA A 7 13.34 25.04 -12.01
CA ALA A 7 13.70 26.32 -11.41
C ALA A 7 12.76 26.59 -10.22
N GLU A 8 13.34 27.01 -9.11
CA GLU A 8 12.64 27.45 -7.90
C GLU A 8 11.79 28.68 -8.24
N ALA A 9 10.48 28.59 -8.02
CA ALA A 9 9.59 29.74 -8.01
C ALA A 9 9.70 30.46 -6.64
N PRO A 10 9.71 31.80 -6.60
CA PRO A 10 9.93 32.54 -5.36
C PRO A 10 8.73 32.41 -4.41
N LEU A 11 9.02 32.13 -3.14
CA LEU A 11 8.08 32.27 -2.04
C LEU A 11 7.61 33.74 -1.94
N LEU A 12 6.29 33.95 -2.02
CA LEU A 12 5.66 35.24 -1.76
C LEU A 12 5.46 35.39 -0.25
N ASP A 13 6.27 36.25 0.34
CA ASP A 13 6.15 36.72 1.72
C ASP A 13 5.18 37.91 1.74
N LEU A 14 4.06 37.77 2.45
CA LEU A 14 3.07 38.84 2.67
C LEU A 14 3.26 39.36 4.11
N GLN A 15 3.96 40.49 4.26
CA GLN A 15 3.88 41.31 5.47
C GLN A 15 3.68 42.78 5.12
N GLY A 16 2.57 43.32 5.64
CA GLY A 16 2.18 44.72 5.54
C GLY A 16 3.10 45.63 6.34
N GLY A 17 3.35 46.83 5.81
CA GLY A 17 4.09 47.88 6.48
C GLY A 17 3.23 48.59 7.52
N SER A 18 3.73 48.63 8.76
CA SER A 18 3.48 49.75 9.67
C SER A 18 4.78 50.11 10.37
N THR A 19 5.04 51.41 10.40
CA THR A 19 6.24 52.10 10.83
C THR A 19 6.48 51.97 12.34
N THR A 20 7.73 51.69 12.74
CA THR A 20 8.51 52.54 13.68
C THR A 20 9.92 51.99 13.86
N ARG A 21 10.86 52.94 13.93
CA ARG A 21 12.32 52.77 13.92
C ARG A 21 12.81 52.97 15.35
N THR A 22 13.42 51.97 15.98
CA THR A 22 14.54 52.14 16.93
C THR A 22 15.20 50.80 17.31
N ASP A 23 16.52 50.85 17.23
CA ASP A 23 17.57 50.07 17.88
C ASP A 23 17.86 48.59 17.60
N ARG A 24 19.16 48.40 17.37
CA ARG A 24 19.81 47.36 16.62
C ARG A 24 20.76 46.63 17.56
N MET A 25 20.30 45.55 18.20
CA MET A 25 21.19 44.55 18.79
C MET A 25 21.43 43.42 17.79
N LYS A 26 22.66 43.33 17.28
CA LYS A 26 23.12 42.28 16.35
C LYS A 26 23.32 40.96 17.10
N THR A 27 22.39 40.03 16.98
CA THR A 27 22.65 38.60 17.22
C THR A 27 22.66 37.86 15.88
N LYS A 28 23.83 37.34 15.49
CA LYS A 28 24.03 36.54 14.28
C LYS A 28 23.30 35.19 14.40
N PRO A 29 22.49 34.76 13.41
CA PRO A 29 22.07 33.36 13.34
C PRO A 29 23.21 32.48 12.82
N LYS A 30 23.44 31.35 13.48
CA LYS A 30 24.39 30.31 13.06
C LYS A 30 23.91 29.69 11.75
N PHE A 31 24.64 29.98 10.68
CA PHE A 31 24.57 29.25 9.42
C PHE A 31 25.13 27.84 9.61
N TYR A 32 24.29 26.81 9.43
CA TYR A 32 24.77 25.45 9.20
C TYR A 32 25.29 25.37 7.76
N PHE A 33 26.62 25.37 7.63
CA PHE A 33 27.31 25.06 6.40
C PHE A 33 27.01 23.60 5.99
N ARG A 34 26.52 23.42 4.76
CA ARG A 34 26.63 22.16 4.01
C ARG A 34 28.11 21.77 3.94
N LEU A 35 28.47 20.68 4.60
CA LEU A 35 29.77 20.04 4.41
C LEU A 35 29.78 19.35 3.03
N SER A 36 30.77 19.71 2.23
CA SER A 36 31.09 19.11 0.94
C SER A 36 31.73 17.72 1.12
N PRO A 37 31.85 16.91 0.05
CA PRO A 37 32.35 15.54 0.15
C PRO A 37 33.82 15.52 0.56
N TRP A 38 34.07 14.87 1.69
CA TRP A 38 35.40 14.61 2.24
C TRP A 38 36.33 13.89 1.25
N SER A 39 37.52 14.44 1.03
CA SER A 39 38.58 13.85 0.21
C SER A 39 39.28 12.68 0.92
N SER A 40 39.67 11.67 0.14
CA SER A 40 40.07 10.33 0.58
C SER A 40 41.42 10.22 1.30
N TRP A 41 42.15 11.33 1.48
CA TRP A 41 43.52 11.30 2.02
C TRP A 41 43.62 11.27 3.54
N LYS A 42 42.59 11.71 4.28
CA LYS A 42 42.61 11.72 5.76
C LYS A 42 42.08 10.43 6.43
N ARG A 43 41.57 9.45 5.67
CA ARG A 43 41.17 8.12 6.23
C ARG A 43 42.35 7.21 6.58
N ARG A 44 43.55 7.47 6.04
CA ARG A 44 44.73 6.60 6.29
C ARG A 44 45.34 6.75 7.68
N TYR A 45 45.10 7.87 8.38
CA TYR A 45 45.70 8.13 9.70
C TYR A 45 44.84 7.71 10.91
N VAL A 46 43.58 7.29 10.69
CA VAL A 46 42.70 6.81 11.78
C VAL A 46 42.42 5.31 11.69
N MET A 47 42.57 4.69 10.51
CA MET A 47 42.33 3.25 10.35
C MET A 47 43.51 2.37 10.78
N PHE A 48 44.74 2.87 10.77
CA PHE A 48 45.93 2.07 11.08
C PHE A 48 46.05 1.62 12.55
N PRO A 49 45.80 2.46 13.58
CA PRO A 49 45.88 2.01 14.97
C PRO A 49 44.73 1.04 15.36
N SER A 50 43.57 1.15 14.72
CA SER A 50 42.41 0.30 15.01
C SER A 50 42.61 -1.16 14.58
N PHE A 51 43.27 -1.40 13.44
CA PHE A 51 43.56 -2.76 12.98
C PHE A 51 44.64 -3.45 13.84
N VAL A 52 45.61 -2.69 14.36
CA VAL A 52 46.62 -3.23 15.29
C VAL A 52 45.96 -3.66 16.61
N LEU A 53 44.99 -2.89 17.10
CA LEU A 53 44.29 -3.21 18.35
C LEU A 53 43.41 -4.46 18.20
N VAL A 54 42.71 -4.61 17.07
CA VAL A 54 41.91 -5.82 16.78
C VAL A 54 42.82 -7.05 16.60
N GLY A 55 43.99 -6.89 15.96
CA GLY A 55 44.98 -7.96 15.84
C GLY A 55 45.51 -8.43 17.21
N LEU A 56 45.82 -7.50 18.11
CA LEU A 56 46.26 -7.84 19.48
C LEU A 56 45.17 -8.55 20.29
N MET A 57 43.90 -8.11 20.17
CA MET A 57 42.77 -8.77 20.84
C MET A 57 42.53 -10.19 20.30
N ALA A 58 42.72 -10.43 19.00
CA ALA A 58 42.61 -11.77 18.42
C ALA A 58 43.75 -12.69 18.89
N ILE A 59 44.96 -12.17 19.05
CA ILE A 59 46.11 -12.94 19.60
C ILE A 59 45.86 -13.29 21.06
N LEU A 60 45.36 -12.35 21.88
CA LEU A 60 45.03 -12.61 23.28
C LEU A 60 43.91 -13.65 23.41
N TRP A 61 42.87 -13.57 22.58
CA TRP A 61 41.79 -14.56 22.54
C TRP A 61 42.27 -15.94 22.10
N TRP A 62 43.23 -16.00 21.17
CA TRP A 62 43.83 -17.27 20.74
C TRP A 62 44.68 -17.91 21.84
N ILE A 63 45.48 -17.12 22.58
CA ILE A 63 46.25 -17.61 23.72
C ILE A 63 45.33 -18.13 24.83
N GLU A 64 44.21 -17.44 25.10
CA GLU A 64 43.23 -17.85 26.12
C GLU A 64 42.48 -19.13 25.70
N SER A 65 42.17 -19.29 24.41
CA SER A 65 41.50 -20.49 23.90
C SER A 65 42.40 -21.74 23.89
N ASP A 66 43.73 -21.59 23.84
CA ASP A 66 44.66 -22.72 23.84
C ASP A 66 45.00 -23.21 25.26
N LEU A 67 44.80 -22.36 26.28
CA LEU A 67 44.96 -22.70 27.69
C LEU A 67 43.81 -23.53 28.27
N THR A 68 42.66 -23.63 27.58
CA THR A 68 41.43 -24.25 28.13
C THR A 68 41.03 -25.58 27.49
N LYS A 69 41.95 -26.35 26.89
CA LYS A 69 41.63 -27.71 26.42
C LYS A 69 41.97 -28.77 27.48
N PRO A 70 40.97 -29.35 28.19
CA PRO A 70 41.20 -30.56 28.96
C PRO A 70 41.36 -31.77 28.03
N SER A 71 42.42 -32.52 28.26
CA SER A 71 42.70 -33.80 27.63
C SER A 71 41.85 -34.91 28.28
N SER A 72 40.98 -35.56 27.52
CA SER A 72 40.30 -36.79 27.96
C SER A 72 40.28 -37.86 26.87
N ILE A 73 41.35 -38.65 26.90
CA ILE A 73 41.42 -40.11 26.91
C ILE A 73 40.20 -40.88 26.36
N ARG A 74 40.52 -41.64 25.31
CA ARG A 74 39.82 -42.74 24.63
C ARG A 74 39.43 -43.89 25.56
N LEU A 75 38.24 -44.47 25.38
CA LEU A 75 37.91 -45.87 25.69
C LEU A 75 36.82 -46.40 24.74
N GLN A 76 37.15 -47.45 23.97
CA GLN A 76 36.19 -48.34 23.29
C GLN A 76 35.58 -49.31 24.32
N PRO A 77 34.45 -49.98 24.01
CA PRO A 77 34.61 -51.40 23.64
C PRO A 77 33.56 -52.02 22.68
N SER A 78 34.03 -53.03 21.96
CA SER A 78 33.43 -54.37 21.76
C SER A 78 32.27 -54.59 20.76
N HIS A 79 32.21 -55.84 20.31
CA HIS A 79 31.77 -56.37 19.02
C HIS A 79 30.84 -57.58 19.25
N GLN A 80 29.93 -57.83 18.29
CA GLN A 80 29.36 -59.15 17.87
C GLN A 80 28.05 -59.67 18.57
N PRO A 81 27.29 -60.66 18.00
CA PRO A 81 26.63 -60.66 16.68
C PRO A 81 25.24 -61.42 16.61
N LYS A 82 24.56 -61.35 15.45
CA LYS A 82 23.61 -62.32 14.80
C LYS A 82 22.23 -62.64 15.42
N ALA A 83 21.17 -62.53 14.59
CA ALA A 83 20.33 -63.67 14.17
C ALA A 83 19.32 -63.31 13.04
N LYS A 84 19.28 -64.15 12.00
CA LYS A 84 18.32 -64.18 10.88
C LYS A 84 17.02 -64.86 11.29
N LYS A 85 15.87 -64.49 10.72
CA LYS A 85 14.79 -65.45 10.35
C LYS A 85 14.11 -65.05 9.03
N GLN A 86 14.01 -66.05 8.15
CA GLN A 86 13.34 -66.05 6.85
C GLN A 86 11.85 -66.42 6.97
N ALA A 87 11.14 -66.13 5.87
CA ALA A 87 9.71 -66.23 5.56
C ALA A 87 9.05 -67.63 5.69
N PRO A 88 7.77 -67.72 5.30
CA PRO A 88 7.49 -68.54 4.13
C PRO A 88 6.60 -67.87 3.05
N LYS A 89 6.87 -68.27 1.80
CA LYS A 89 6.14 -68.00 0.56
C LYS A 89 4.86 -68.86 0.46
N LYS A 90 3.84 -68.37 -0.25
CA LYS A 90 2.94 -69.23 -1.06
C LYS A 90 2.58 -68.55 -2.39
N SER A 91 2.34 -69.42 -3.37
CA SER A 91 2.41 -69.31 -4.84
C SER A 91 1.28 -68.56 -5.57
N MET A 92 1.62 -68.07 -6.78
CA MET A 92 0.80 -67.63 -7.94
C MET A 92 -0.19 -68.73 -8.41
N ALA A 93 -1.26 -68.51 -9.21
CA ALA A 93 -1.43 -67.75 -10.48
C ALA A 93 -2.95 -67.68 -10.87
N PRO A 94 -3.39 -67.36 -12.12
CA PRO A 94 -3.43 -66.04 -12.80
C PRO A 94 -4.81 -65.68 -13.46
N LYS A 95 -4.88 -64.44 -13.98
CA LYS A 95 -5.84 -63.85 -14.98
C LYS A 95 -7.22 -63.40 -14.47
N GLU A 96 -7.51 -62.10 -14.58
CA GLU A 96 -8.25 -61.53 -15.73
C GLU A 96 -8.29 -59.99 -15.67
N ASN A 97 -8.19 -59.38 -16.85
CA ASN A 97 -8.26 -57.94 -17.07
C ASN A 97 -9.65 -57.41 -16.76
N LEU A 98 -9.75 -56.47 -15.83
CA LEU A 98 -10.86 -55.53 -15.77
C LEU A 98 -10.30 -54.15 -15.48
N VAL A 99 -10.19 -53.39 -16.57
CA VAL A 99 -10.02 -51.94 -16.61
C VAL A 99 -11.10 -51.34 -15.70
N SER A 100 -10.72 -51.05 -14.46
CA SER A 100 -11.50 -50.22 -13.55
C SER A 100 -10.85 -48.85 -13.55
N LYS A 101 -11.68 -47.86 -13.91
CA LYS A 101 -11.41 -46.43 -13.95
C LYS A 101 -10.34 -46.03 -12.96
N SER A 102 -9.26 -45.43 -13.48
CA SER A 102 -8.36 -44.60 -12.71
C SER A 102 -9.18 -43.75 -11.76
N GLU A 103 -8.93 -43.91 -10.47
CA GLU A 103 -9.20 -42.88 -9.48
C GLU A 103 -8.75 -41.56 -10.10
N ALA A 104 -9.71 -40.66 -10.27
CA ALA A 104 -9.43 -39.31 -10.72
C ALA A 104 -8.40 -38.73 -9.75
N ASP A 105 -7.24 -38.33 -10.29
CA ASP A 105 -6.24 -37.52 -9.61
C ASP A 105 -6.96 -36.47 -8.74
N ASP A 106 -6.86 -36.59 -7.41
CA ASP A 106 -7.20 -35.51 -6.50
C ASP A 106 -6.27 -34.33 -6.82
N PRO A 107 -6.78 -33.18 -7.33
CA PRO A 107 -5.94 -32.04 -7.72
C PRO A 107 -5.16 -31.42 -6.54
N SER A 108 -5.42 -31.86 -5.31
CA SER A 108 -4.80 -31.35 -4.09
C SER A 108 -3.32 -31.75 -3.93
N GLN A 109 -2.90 -32.95 -4.37
CA GLN A 109 -1.57 -33.47 -4.01
C GLN A 109 -0.39 -32.81 -4.73
N ASN A 110 -0.60 -32.23 -5.92
CA ASN A 110 0.46 -31.57 -6.71
C ASN A 110 0.38 -30.04 -6.77
N SER A 111 -0.51 -29.42 -5.98
CA SER A 111 -0.62 -27.97 -5.92
C SER A 111 0.61 -27.34 -5.24
N ARG A 112 1.10 -26.24 -5.82
CA ARG A 112 2.20 -25.42 -5.29
C ARG A 112 1.69 -24.03 -4.96
N TYR A 113 2.17 -23.48 -3.86
CA TYR A 113 1.61 -22.28 -3.25
C TYR A 113 2.64 -21.14 -3.16
N LEU A 114 2.13 -19.91 -3.24
CA LEU A 114 2.84 -18.69 -2.91
C LEU A 114 2.02 -17.94 -1.84
N SER A 115 2.68 -17.40 -0.81
CA SER A 115 2.06 -16.61 0.25
C SER A 115 2.92 -15.38 0.54
N TYR A 116 2.31 -14.36 1.14
CA TYR A 116 3.01 -13.18 1.63
C TYR A 116 2.36 -12.59 2.88
N LEU A 117 3.08 -11.73 3.60
CA LEU A 117 2.54 -11.04 4.79
C LEU A 117 2.06 -9.63 4.44
N PRO A 118 0.81 -9.25 4.78
CA PRO A 118 0.30 -7.91 4.56
C PRO A 118 0.86 -6.94 5.61
N HIS A 119 1.11 -5.71 5.19
CA HIS A 119 1.39 -4.59 6.11
C HIS A 119 1.11 -3.26 5.39
N SER A 120 1.31 -2.15 6.10
CA SER A 120 0.96 -0.78 5.70
C SER A 120 -0.54 -0.55 5.54
N GLY A 121 -0.93 0.65 5.10
CA GLY A 121 -2.33 0.96 4.77
C GLY A 121 -2.82 0.27 3.48
N PHE A 122 -4.13 0.34 3.25
CA PHE A 122 -4.83 -0.35 2.16
C PHE A 122 -4.14 -0.29 0.79
N HIS A 123 -3.81 0.91 0.27
CA HIS A 123 -3.25 1.04 -1.08
C HIS A 123 -1.89 0.33 -1.24
N ASN A 124 -1.12 0.24 -0.16
CA ASN A 124 0.14 -0.48 -0.13
C ASN A 124 -0.07 -2.00 -0.10
N GLN A 125 -1.10 -2.47 0.62
CA GLN A 125 -1.54 -3.86 0.57
C GLN A 125 -2.07 -4.23 -0.83
N ARG A 126 -2.83 -3.35 -1.49
CA ARG A 126 -3.29 -3.53 -2.87
C ARG A 126 -2.13 -3.71 -3.84
N ILE A 127 -1.09 -2.89 -3.74
CA ILE A 127 0.15 -3.05 -4.54
C ILE A 127 0.83 -4.39 -4.23
N SER A 128 0.83 -4.82 -2.98
CA SER A 128 1.37 -6.11 -2.56
C SER A 128 0.61 -7.27 -3.20
N LEU A 129 -0.73 -7.21 -3.20
CA LEU A 129 -1.59 -8.18 -3.88
C LEU A 129 -1.32 -8.21 -5.39
N GLU A 130 -1.20 -7.06 -6.04
CA GLU A 130 -0.88 -6.94 -7.48
C GLU A 130 0.46 -7.64 -7.81
N ASN A 131 1.49 -7.37 -7.01
CA ASN A 131 2.80 -8.00 -7.16
C ASN A 131 2.71 -9.51 -6.91
N ALA A 132 2.01 -9.95 -5.87
CA ALA A 132 1.84 -11.36 -5.52
C ALA A 132 1.08 -12.14 -6.60
N LEU A 133 0.02 -11.56 -7.18
CA LEU A 133 -0.74 -12.16 -8.28
C LEU A 133 0.12 -12.29 -9.54
N THR A 134 0.91 -11.27 -9.85
CA THR A 134 1.85 -11.30 -10.98
C THR A 134 2.90 -12.41 -10.79
N LEU A 135 3.49 -12.51 -9.60
CA LEU A 135 4.43 -13.59 -9.24
C LEU A 135 3.77 -14.98 -9.31
N SER A 136 2.54 -15.11 -8.81
CA SER A 136 1.81 -16.37 -8.83
C SER A 136 1.49 -16.82 -10.26
N LYS A 137 1.14 -15.86 -11.13
CA LYS A 137 0.89 -16.11 -12.56
C LYS A 137 2.13 -16.65 -13.26
N VAL A 138 3.29 -16.00 -13.08
CA VAL A 138 4.51 -16.43 -13.78
C VAL A 138 5.12 -17.71 -13.23
N LEU A 139 4.94 -17.99 -11.93
CA LEU A 139 5.42 -19.21 -11.28
C LEU A 139 4.42 -20.37 -11.38
N ASN A 140 3.23 -20.13 -11.91
CA ASN A 140 2.11 -21.08 -11.95
C ASN A 140 1.84 -21.70 -10.56
N ARG A 141 1.72 -20.84 -9.55
CA ARG A 141 1.43 -21.22 -8.15
C ARG A 141 0.06 -20.68 -7.73
N THR A 142 -0.65 -21.43 -6.91
CA THR A 142 -1.86 -20.97 -6.22
C THR A 142 -1.45 -19.88 -5.22
N LEU A 143 -2.06 -18.70 -5.32
CA LEU A 143 -1.79 -17.60 -4.39
C LEU A 143 -2.63 -17.78 -3.13
N ILE A 144 -1.97 -17.87 -1.99
CA ILE A 144 -2.59 -17.76 -0.67
C ILE A 144 -2.68 -16.26 -0.36
N ILE A 145 -3.87 -15.69 -0.51
CA ILE A 145 -4.09 -14.25 -0.30
C ILE A 145 -4.35 -13.98 1.19
N PRO A 146 -3.55 -13.10 1.84
CA PRO A 146 -3.89 -12.62 3.17
C PRO A 146 -5.15 -11.76 3.14
N PRO A 147 -5.90 -11.67 4.26
CA PRO A 147 -7.02 -10.77 4.38
C PRO A 147 -6.57 -9.31 4.19
N CYS A 148 -7.49 -8.46 3.75
CA CYS A 148 -7.27 -7.03 3.68
C CYS A 148 -7.38 -6.43 5.08
N LEU A 149 -6.32 -5.76 5.54
CA LEU A 149 -6.31 -5.10 6.85
C LEU A 149 -6.81 -3.66 6.67
N LEU A 150 -7.99 -3.37 7.20
CA LEU A 150 -8.55 -2.01 7.20
C LEU A 150 -8.42 -1.37 8.58
N GLY A 151 -8.36 -0.04 8.61
CA GLY A 151 -8.13 0.74 9.83
C GLY A 151 -6.67 1.13 10.02
N THR A 152 -6.14 0.95 11.22
CA THR A 152 -4.78 1.38 11.57
C THR A 152 -3.74 0.54 10.82
N ALA A 153 -2.90 1.25 10.07
CA ALA A 153 -1.86 0.64 9.27
C ALA A 153 -0.87 -0.15 10.13
N VAL A 154 -0.59 -1.39 9.72
CA VAL A 154 0.44 -2.22 10.35
C VAL A 154 1.81 -1.75 9.86
N PRO A 155 2.76 -1.35 10.73
CA PRO A 155 4.08 -0.98 10.27
C PRO A 155 4.79 -2.19 9.65
N TRP A 156 5.67 -1.94 8.69
CA TRP A 156 6.62 -2.98 8.30
C TRP A 156 7.57 -3.25 9.48
N ILE A 157 7.76 -4.53 9.78
CA ILE A 157 8.74 -5.08 10.72
C ILE A 157 9.23 -6.43 10.15
N GLU A 158 10.28 -6.99 10.74
CA GLU A 158 10.89 -8.24 10.28
C GLU A 158 9.89 -9.41 10.28
N PHE A 159 10.09 -10.36 9.35
CA PHE A 159 9.14 -11.43 9.02
C PHE A 159 8.45 -12.08 10.23
N ASP A 160 9.24 -12.61 11.17
CA ASP A 160 8.70 -13.37 12.32
C ASP A 160 7.93 -12.46 13.28
N LYS A 161 8.38 -11.21 13.47
CA LYS A 161 7.66 -10.23 14.28
C LYS A 161 6.37 -9.78 13.61
N LEU A 162 6.39 -9.63 12.27
CA LEU A 162 5.20 -9.27 11.50
C LEU A 162 4.16 -10.38 11.57
N LEU A 163 4.57 -11.64 11.39
CA LEU A 163 3.69 -12.80 11.54
C LEU A 163 3.06 -12.83 12.95
N GLY A 164 3.87 -12.67 14.00
CA GLY A 164 3.37 -12.59 15.39
C GLY A 164 2.41 -11.42 15.62
N ARG A 165 2.66 -10.25 15.01
CA ARG A 165 1.73 -9.11 15.07
C ARG A 165 0.43 -9.37 14.30
N LEU A 166 0.49 -10.05 13.17
CA LEU A 166 -0.70 -10.39 12.38
C LEU A 166 -1.59 -11.40 13.09
N GLN A 167 -1.02 -12.29 13.92
CA GLN A 167 -1.80 -13.18 14.79
C GLN A 167 -2.61 -12.42 15.85
N THR A 168 -2.13 -11.26 16.32
CA THR A 168 -2.84 -10.45 17.33
C THR A 168 -3.84 -9.46 16.73
N ILE A 169 -3.69 -9.13 15.45
CA ILE A 169 -4.67 -8.30 14.75
C ILE A 169 -5.84 -9.19 14.40
N SER A 170 -6.83 -9.28 15.27
CA SER A 170 -8.13 -9.85 14.93
C SER A 170 -9.20 -9.15 15.76
N SER A 171 -10.41 -9.04 15.20
CA SER A 171 -11.61 -8.70 15.97
C SER A 171 -12.15 -9.90 16.77
N ILE A 172 -11.48 -11.06 16.69
CA ILE A 172 -11.87 -12.30 17.36
C ILE A 172 -11.70 -12.09 18.87
N GLY A 173 -12.79 -12.18 19.63
CA GLY A 173 -12.80 -11.97 21.08
C GLY A 173 -13.23 -10.56 21.54
N PHE A 174 -13.67 -9.68 20.64
CA PHE A 174 -14.23 -8.35 20.97
C PHE A 174 -15.66 -8.17 20.47
N GLU A 175 -16.38 -9.26 20.17
CA GLU A 175 -17.72 -9.22 19.57
C GLU A 175 -18.79 -8.54 20.45
N GLU A 176 -18.53 -8.41 21.75
CA GLU A 176 -19.42 -7.82 22.77
C GLU A 176 -19.22 -6.31 22.96
N CYS A 177 -18.21 -5.70 22.35
CA CYS A 177 -17.93 -4.27 22.47
C CYS A 177 -18.84 -3.38 21.59
N GLY A 178 -19.97 -3.91 21.10
CA GLY A 178 -20.93 -3.18 20.27
C GLY A 178 -21.79 -2.21 21.09
N GLU A 179 -21.97 -1.00 20.59
CA GLU A 179 -22.91 0.00 21.14
C GLU A 179 -24.36 -0.50 21.03
N GLY A 180 -24.81 -1.36 21.94
CA GLY A 180 -26.19 -1.85 21.89
C GLY A 180 -26.63 -2.86 22.95
N SER A 181 -25.73 -3.53 23.66
CA SER A 181 -26.13 -4.32 24.83
C SER A 181 -26.30 -3.38 26.02
N GLY A 182 -27.53 -3.27 26.54
CA GLY A 182 -27.86 -2.52 27.75
C GLY A 182 -27.20 -3.05 29.03
N GLU A 183 -26.24 -3.97 28.92
CA GLU A 183 -25.37 -4.40 30.01
C GLU A 183 -24.04 -3.66 29.90
N ARG A 184 -23.73 -2.90 30.94
CA ARG A 184 -22.47 -2.18 31.13
C ARG A 184 -21.29 -3.15 31.24
N VAL A 185 -20.85 -3.75 30.14
CA VAL A 185 -19.49 -4.30 30.07
C VAL A 185 -18.57 -3.19 29.60
N SER A 186 -18.32 -2.26 30.52
CA SER A 186 -17.18 -1.33 30.45
C SER A 186 -15.92 -2.12 30.83
N SER A 187 -15.52 -3.09 30.02
CA SER A 187 -14.22 -3.72 30.26
C SER A 187 -13.15 -2.86 29.59
N ARG A 188 -12.07 -2.62 30.34
CA ARG A 188 -10.85 -1.95 29.87
C ARG A 188 -10.29 -2.60 28.58
N GLU A 189 -10.71 -3.83 28.27
CA GLU A 189 -10.39 -4.56 27.04
C GLU A 189 -11.03 -3.93 25.78
N CYS A 190 -12.25 -3.38 25.84
CA CYS A 190 -12.84 -2.68 24.69
C CYS A 190 -12.14 -1.34 24.38
N LEU A 191 -11.52 -0.69 25.36
CA LEU A 191 -10.68 0.49 25.14
C LEU A 191 -9.35 0.14 24.43
N SER A 192 -8.97 -1.14 24.44
CA SER A 192 -7.83 -1.66 23.68
C SER A 192 -8.22 -2.24 22.32
N GLN A 193 -9.43 -1.96 21.83
CA GLN A 193 -9.87 -2.38 20.50
C GLN A 193 -8.78 -2.11 19.47
N PRO A 194 -8.31 -3.15 18.73
CA PRO A 194 -7.49 -2.93 17.57
C PRO A 194 -8.25 -1.98 16.65
N GLN A 195 -7.64 -0.87 16.28
CA GLN A 195 -8.25 0.11 15.37
C GLN A 195 -8.33 -0.41 13.92
N GLY A 196 -8.47 -1.71 13.71
CA GLY A 196 -8.53 -2.33 12.40
C GLY A 196 -9.10 -3.75 12.42
N THR A 197 -9.56 -4.20 11.26
CA THR A 197 -10.26 -5.47 11.08
C THR A 197 -9.79 -6.17 9.80
N TRP A 198 -10.08 -7.47 9.71
CA TRP A 198 -9.84 -8.27 8.52
C TRP A 198 -11.07 -8.23 7.61
N VAL A 199 -10.83 -7.96 6.34
CA VAL A 199 -11.89 -7.89 5.33
C VAL A 199 -11.47 -8.77 4.15
N SER A 200 -12.40 -9.58 3.64
CA SER A 200 -12.15 -10.32 2.41
C SER A 200 -11.97 -9.33 1.25
N TRP A 201 -11.04 -9.62 0.33
CA TRP A 201 -10.85 -8.79 -0.85
C TRP A 201 -12.10 -8.73 -1.75
N LYS A 202 -12.96 -9.76 -1.69
CA LYS A 202 -14.25 -9.81 -2.42
C LYS A 202 -15.19 -8.67 -2.06
N GLU A 203 -15.10 -8.15 -0.83
CA GLU A 203 -15.93 -7.03 -0.38
C GLU A 203 -15.53 -5.69 -1.00
N ILE A 204 -14.32 -5.62 -1.57
CA ILE A 204 -13.69 -4.38 -2.05
C ILE A 204 -13.52 -4.40 -3.58
N ILE A 205 -13.04 -5.52 -4.14
CA ILE A 205 -12.64 -5.65 -5.55
C ILE A 205 -13.25 -6.90 -6.21
N ASN A 206 -13.19 -7.00 -7.53
CA ASN A 206 -13.68 -8.16 -8.27
C ASN A 206 -12.67 -9.32 -8.24
N ILE A 207 -12.69 -10.12 -7.17
CA ILE A 207 -11.83 -11.31 -7.03
C ILE A 207 -12.18 -12.41 -8.04
N ASP A 208 -13.43 -12.49 -8.50
CA ASP A 208 -13.85 -13.52 -9.46
C ASP A 208 -13.13 -13.34 -10.80
N GLU A 209 -12.97 -12.11 -11.26
CA GLU A 209 -12.22 -11.80 -12.48
C GLU A 209 -10.72 -12.10 -12.33
N ILE A 210 -10.15 -11.87 -11.15
CA ILE A 210 -8.76 -12.25 -10.85
C ILE A 210 -8.61 -13.79 -10.86
N SER A 211 -9.58 -14.51 -10.31
CA SER A 211 -9.58 -15.97 -10.16
C SER A 211 -9.63 -16.72 -11.49
N GLN A 212 -10.07 -16.06 -12.57
CA GLN A 212 -9.99 -16.61 -13.94
C GLN A 212 -8.55 -16.77 -14.42
N SER A 213 -7.61 -15.97 -13.88
CA SER A 213 -6.21 -15.95 -14.32
C SER A 213 -5.24 -16.66 -13.39
N VAL A 214 -5.52 -16.70 -12.09
CA VAL A 214 -4.66 -17.27 -11.04
C VAL A 214 -5.54 -18.01 -10.03
N LYS A 215 -5.14 -19.24 -9.65
CA LYS A 215 -5.80 -19.96 -8.56
C LYS A 215 -5.55 -19.23 -7.24
N ILE A 216 -6.61 -18.98 -6.48
CA ILE A 216 -6.56 -18.24 -5.22
C ILE A 216 -7.06 -19.13 -4.08
N LEU A 217 -6.38 -19.05 -2.95
CA LEU A 217 -6.82 -19.57 -1.67
C LEU A 217 -6.84 -18.41 -0.66
N GLU A 218 -7.97 -18.15 -0.02
CA GLU A 218 -8.04 -17.12 1.04
C GLU A 218 -7.37 -17.63 2.33
N ARG A 219 -6.57 -16.77 2.97
CA ARG A 219 -5.98 -17.03 4.27
C ARG A 219 -6.94 -16.59 5.37
N GLU A 220 -7.48 -17.55 6.09
CA GLU A 220 -8.45 -17.29 7.17
C GLU A 220 -7.78 -17.12 8.54
N SER A 221 -6.48 -17.42 8.65
CA SER A 221 -5.73 -17.31 9.90
C SER A 221 -4.23 -17.12 9.66
N PHE A 222 -3.56 -16.39 10.57
CA PHE A 222 -2.10 -16.30 10.63
C PHE A 222 -1.46 -17.31 11.58
N GLU A 223 -2.24 -18.20 12.18
CA GLU A 223 -1.70 -19.36 12.89
C GLU A 223 -0.94 -20.28 11.92
N GLU A 224 0.30 -20.64 12.25
CA GLU A 224 1.14 -21.46 11.37
C GLU A 224 0.51 -22.84 11.12
N ASP A 225 -0.03 -23.46 12.18
CA ASP A 225 -0.66 -24.77 12.07
C ASP A 225 -1.92 -24.73 11.19
N TRP A 226 -2.64 -23.60 11.14
CA TRP A 226 -3.78 -23.46 10.24
C TRP A 226 -3.32 -23.56 8.78
N LEU A 227 -2.27 -22.82 8.41
CA LEU A 227 -1.76 -22.78 7.05
C LEU A 227 -1.33 -24.16 6.58
N PHE A 228 -0.53 -24.86 7.39
CA PHE A 228 0.01 -26.18 7.05
C PHE A 228 -1.09 -27.24 6.96
N ARG A 229 -2.05 -27.22 7.89
CA ARG A 229 -3.23 -28.11 7.81
C ARG A 229 -4.07 -27.85 6.57
N LYS A 230 -4.31 -26.57 6.21
CA LYS A 230 -5.14 -26.18 5.07
C LYS A 230 -4.56 -26.67 3.74
N ILE A 231 -3.24 -26.60 3.57
CA ILE A 231 -2.56 -27.02 2.33
C ILE A 231 -1.96 -28.42 2.38
N GLY A 232 -2.11 -29.13 3.51
CA GLY A 232 -1.70 -30.53 3.67
C GLY A 232 -0.18 -30.76 3.70
N ILE A 233 0.62 -29.81 4.18
CA ILE A 233 2.08 -29.97 4.31
C ILE A 233 2.50 -30.12 5.77
N LYS A 234 3.69 -30.70 6.01
CA LYS A 234 4.31 -30.73 7.33
C LYS A 234 5.24 -29.53 7.47
N LYS A 235 5.51 -29.09 8.71
CA LYS A 235 6.53 -28.07 9.01
C LYS A 235 7.94 -28.64 8.85
N SER A 236 8.31 -28.98 7.60
CA SER A 236 9.63 -29.47 7.24
C SER A 236 10.33 -28.45 6.32
N ALA A 237 11.64 -28.29 6.48
CA ALA A 237 12.42 -27.33 5.70
C ALA A 237 12.43 -27.64 4.19
N ASP A 238 12.11 -28.88 3.82
CA ASP A 238 12.11 -29.34 2.43
C ASP A 238 10.83 -28.92 1.67
N GLU A 239 9.74 -28.65 2.39
CA GLU A 239 8.45 -28.27 1.78
C GLU A 239 8.25 -26.75 1.70
N ILE A 240 9.00 -25.97 2.49
CA ILE A 240 8.78 -24.54 2.69
C ILE A 240 10.04 -23.72 2.41
N GLN A 241 9.93 -22.75 1.51
CA GLN A 241 10.97 -21.75 1.26
C GLN A 241 10.50 -20.37 1.72
N GLN A 242 11.09 -19.86 2.79
CA GLN A 242 10.78 -18.53 3.31
C GLN A 242 11.81 -17.49 2.85
N ILE A 243 11.32 -16.32 2.40
CA ILE A 243 12.13 -15.15 2.06
C ILE A 243 11.90 -14.10 3.13
N LYS A 244 12.77 -14.11 4.15
CA LYS A 244 12.72 -13.20 5.28
C LYS A 244 13.67 -12.05 5.02
N GLU A 245 13.13 -10.85 4.79
CA GLU A 245 13.93 -9.65 4.60
C GLU A 245 14.29 -8.98 5.95
N GLU A 246 15.54 -8.56 6.10
CA GLU A 246 16.07 -7.85 7.26
C GLU A 246 15.73 -6.36 7.24
N THR A 247 15.56 -5.80 6.05
CA THR A 247 15.15 -4.41 5.83
C THR A 247 14.02 -4.36 4.81
N ILE A 248 13.14 -3.37 4.93
CA ILE A 248 12.05 -3.16 3.97
C ILE A 248 12.55 -2.99 2.54
N TYR A 249 13.83 -2.72 2.27
CA TYR A 249 14.35 -2.55 0.91
C TYR A 249 15.46 -3.56 0.57
N GLN A 250 15.55 -4.69 1.26
CA GLN A 250 16.61 -5.66 0.96
C GLN A 250 16.52 -6.25 -0.45
N PHE A 251 15.31 -6.65 -0.86
CA PHE A 251 15.11 -7.37 -2.12
C PHE A 251 14.22 -6.60 -3.10
N LYS A 252 14.69 -6.51 -4.34
CA LYS A 252 13.90 -6.20 -5.53
C LYS A 252 13.68 -7.46 -6.35
N PHE A 253 12.44 -7.78 -6.70
CA PHE A 253 12.10 -8.94 -7.52
C PHE A 253 12.15 -8.57 -9.00
N LEU A 254 12.90 -9.34 -9.78
CA LEU A 254 13.04 -9.17 -11.22
C LEU A 254 12.35 -10.32 -11.94
N LEU A 255 11.41 -9.97 -12.82
CA LEU A 255 10.81 -10.90 -13.77
C LEU A 255 11.52 -10.76 -15.11
N ARG A 256 12.42 -11.70 -15.40
CA ARG A 256 13.15 -11.79 -16.66
C ARG A 256 13.10 -13.23 -17.17
N PRO A 257 12.21 -13.55 -18.13
CA PRO A 257 12.12 -14.91 -18.65
C PRO A 257 13.45 -15.33 -19.29
N PRO A 258 13.86 -16.60 -19.12
CA PRO A 258 15.11 -17.10 -19.68
C PRO A 258 15.05 -17.03 -21.21
N ARG A 259 16.04 -16.37 -21.83
CA ARG A 259 16.13 -16.28 -23.30
C ARG A 259 16.68 -17.59 -23.87
N LYS A 260 16.02 -18.14 -24.89
CA LYS A 260 16.63 -19.16 -25.77
C LYS A 260 17.77 -18.47 -26.55
N LYS A 261 19.01 -18.96 -26.39
CA LYS A 261 20.21 -18.39 -27.02
C LYS A 261 20.10 -18.42 -28.54
N SER A 262 19.74 -17.31 -29.18
CA SER A 262 19.95 -17.11 -30.61
C SER A 262 21.28 -16.36 -30.85
N GLY A 263 22.41 -17.01 -30.56
CA GLY A 263 23.76 -16.67 -31.05
C GLY A 263 24.36 -15.27 -30.75
N LYS A 264 23.60 -14.29 -30.26
CA LYS A 264 24.08 -12.94 -29.94
C LYS A 264 24.05 -12.72 -28.43
N LYS A 265 25.20 -12.36 -27.85
CA LYS A 265 25.29 -11.78 -26.50
C LYS A 265 24.49 -10.48 -26.52
N VAL A 266 23.24 -10.52 -26.10
CA VAL A 266 22.49 -9.30 -25.79
C VAL A 266 23.12 -8.72 -24.54
N ILE A 267 23.70 -7.52 -24.64
CA ILE A 267 24.14 -6.77 -23.47
C ILE A 267 22.87 -6.46 -22.66
N GLU A 268 22.70 -7.16 -21.54
CA GLU A 268 21.55 -6.93 -20.69
C GLU A 268 21.74 -5.62 -19.95
N LYS A 269 20.75 -4.74 -20.05
CA LYS A 269 20.76 -3.48 -19.32
C LYS A 269 20.78 -3.81 -17.83
N LYS A 270 21.78 -3.28 -17.12
CA LYS A 270 21.89 -3.42 -15.66
C LYS A 270 20.58 -2.98 -15.01
N VAL A 271 20.04 -3.81 -14.12
CA VAL A 271 18.81 -3.49 -13.38
C VAL A 271 19.13 -2.34 -12.42
N GLU A 272 18.34 -1.27 -12.51
CA GLU A 272 18.44 -0.15 -11.57
C GLU A 272 17.89 -0.61 -10.21
N LEU A 273 18.77 -0.68 -9.21
CA LEU A 273 18.43 -1.05 -7.84
C LEU A 273 17.58 0.03 -7.16
N GLY A 274 17.83 1.31 -7.43
CA GLY A 274 17.16 2.41 -6.74
C GLY A 274 17.44 2.35 -5.24
N LYS A 275 16.39 2.17 -4.43
CA LYS A 275 16.49 2.08 -2.96
C LYS A 275 16.78 0.66 -2.43
N PHE A 276 16.87 -0.33 -3.32
CA PHE A 276 16.99 -1.73 -2.91
C PHE A 276 18.45 -2.19 -2.80
N ASP A 277 18.74 -3.08 -1.86
CA ASP A 277 20.10 -3.57 -1.61
C ASP A 277 20.52 -4.61 -2.65
N SER A 278 19.60 -5.47 -3.08
CA SER A 278 19.87 -6.58 -4.00
C SER A 278 18.68 -6.95 -4.89
N VAL A 279 18.94 -7.75 -5.93
CA VAL A 279 17.92 -8.29 -6.84
C VAL A 279 17.76 -9.79 -6.64
N ILE A 280 16.52 -10.27 -6.60
CA ILE A 280 16.16 -11.68 -6.78
C ILE A 280 15.59 -11.84 -8.19
N ASP A 281 16.30 -12.55 -9.06
CA ASP A 281 15.71 -13.03 -10.32
C ASP A 281 14.72 -14.16 -10.01
N VAL A 282 13.44 -13.92 -10.28
CA VAL A 282 12.34 -14.79 -9.89
C VAL A 282 12.40 -16.13 -10.62
N TYR A 283 12.77 -16.13 -11.90
CA TYR A 283 12.84 -17.36 -12.69
C TYR A 283 14.02 -18.21 -12.27
N GLU A 284 15.19 -17.60 -12.07
CA GLU A 284 16.37 -18.33 -11.60
C GLU A 284 16.18 -18.86 -10.18
N ARG A 285 15.59 -18.06 -9.28
CA ARG A 285 15.45 -18.43 -7.87
C ARG A 285 14.31 -19.41 -7.61
N PHE A 286 13.17 -19.26 -8.29
CA PHE A 286 11.94 -19.99 -7.96
C PHE A 286 11.37 -20.81 -9.11
N GLY A 287 11.79 -20.58 -10.36
CA GLY A 287 11.18 -21.21 -11.54
C GLY A 287 11.29 -22.73 -11.56
N ASN A 288 12.40 -23.28 -11.05
CA ASN A 288 12.65 -24.72 -10.94
C ASN A 288 12.46 -25.25 -9.50
N SER A 289 11.84 -24.47 -8.62
CA SER A 289 11.67 -24.87 -7.22
C SER A 289 10.49 -25.82 -7.07
N ASP A 290 10.76 -27.01 -6.52
CA ASP A 290 9.75 -28.04 -6.22
C ASP A 290 9.13 -27.88 -4.82
N VAL A 291 9.58 -26.87 -4.06
CA VAL A 291 9.02 -26.58 -2.73
C VAL A 291 7.51 -26.33 -2.84
N LYS A 292 6.76 -26.91 -1.92
CA LYS A 292 5.29 -26.83 -1.90
C LYS A 292 4.84 -25.40 -1.60
N LEU A 293 5.51 -24.70 -0.69
CA LEU A 293 5.16 -23.34 -0.29
C LEU A 293 6.36 -22.39 -0.38
N ILE A 294 6.16 -21.26 -1.07
CA ILE A 294 7.05 -20.11 -0.98
C ILE A 294 6.35 -19.04 -0.14
N GLU A 295 6.98 -18.58 0.94
CA GLU A 295 6.46 -17.46 1.75
C GLU A 295 7.39 -16.27 1.64
N ILE A 296 6.89 -15.15 1.14
CA ILE A 296 7.66 -13.91 1.03
C ILE A 296 7.23 -12.96 2.15
N GLY A 297 8.18 -12.38 2.89
CA GLY A 297 7.87 -11.38 3.92
C GLY A 297 7.07 -10.21 3.36
N SER A 298 7.70 -9.37 2.55
CA SER A 298 7.03 -8.26 1.90
C SER A 298 7.21 -8.29 0.38
N VAL A 299 6.08 -8.13 -0.31
CA VAL A 299 6.04 -7.78 -1.74
C VAL A 299 5.53 -6.34 -1.95
N PHE A 300 5.63 -5.50 -0.91
CA PHE A 300 5.17 -4.11 -0.93
C PHE A 300 6.05 -3.21 -1.81
N GLY A 301 5.38 -2.36 -2.58
CA GLY A 301 5.94 -1.19 -3.25
C GLY A 301 5.89 -1.29 -4.78
N THR A 302 5.58 -0.18 -5.45
CA THR A 302 5.40 -0.15 -6.91
C THR A 302 6.66 -0.60 -7.67
N SER A 303 7.84 -0.22 -7.17
CA SER A 303 9.14 -0.58 -7.75
C SER A 303 9.74 -1.88 -7.21
N ARG A 304 9.02 -2.59 -6.34
CA ARG A 304 9.47 -3.87 -5.75
C ARG A 304 9.59 -4.97 -6.79
N LEU A 305 8.62 -5.03 -7.70
CA LEU A 305 8.56 -5.98 -8.80
C LEU A 305 8.86 -5.22 -10.10
N THR A 306 9.93 -5.61 -10.80
CA THR A 306 10.29 -5.06 -12.11
C THR A 306 10.12 -6.11 -13.18
N ILE A 307 9.39 -5.74 -14.23
CA ILE A 307 9.09 -6.63 -15.35
C ILE A 307 10.00 -6.30 -16.53
N SER A 308 10.95 -7.19 -16.81
CA SER A 308 11.93 -7.04 -17.89
C SER A 308 11.64 -8.02 -19.02
N ASN A 309 11.10 -7.51 -20.13
CA ASN A 309 10.86 -8.30 -21.35
C ASN A 309 9.93 -9.51 -21.17
N ASP A 310 8.97 -9.41 -20.25
CA ASP A 310 7.99 -10.47 -19.99
C ASP A 310 6.58 -10.00 -20.38
N PRO A 311 6.06 -10.37 -21.56
CA PRO A 311 4.73 -9.96 -21.99
C PRO A 311 3.61 -10.60 -21.14
N ILE A 312 3.82 -11.81 -20.63
CA ILE A 312 2.83 -12.52 -19.81
C ILE A 312 2.66 -11.79 -18.48
N ALA A 313 3.78 -11.46 -17.82
CA ALA A 313 3.74 -10.72 -16.56
C ALA A 313 3.13 -9.32 -16.73
N ARG A 314 3.46 -8.59 -17.81
CA ARG A 314 2.89 -7.26 -18.05
C ARG A 314 1.39 -7.32 -18.26
N GLN A 315 0.94 -8.21 -19.16
CA GLN A 315 -0.49 -8.36 -19.44
C GLN A 315 -1.26 -8.76 -18.18
N ALA A 316 -0.76 -9.75 -17.44
CA ALA A 316 -1.38 -10.17 -16.19
C ALA A 316 -1.48 -9.02 -15.18
N ARG A 317 -0.40 -8.23 -15.02
CA ARG A 317 -0.40 -7.05 -14.14
C ARG A 317 -1.42 -6.01 -14.57
N THR A 318 -1.54 -5.73 -15.87
CA THR A 318 -2.57 -4.83 -16.43
C THR A 318 -3.98 -5.34 -16.08
N ASP A 319 -4.24 -6.64 -16.27
CA ASP A 319 -5.56 -7.22 -16.04
C ASP A 319 -5.91 -7.25 -14.54
N PHE A 320 -4.96 -7.58 -13.66
CA PHE A 320 -5.17 -7.49 -12.22
C PHE A 320 -5.45 -6.06 -11.77
N ARG A 321 -4.74 -5.06 -12.33
CA ARG A 321 -5.03 -3.64 -12.04
C ARG A 321 -6.44 -3.24 -12.43
N ARG A 322 -6.95 -3.75 -13.55
CA ARG A 322 -8.32 -3.49 -14.00
C ARG A 322 -9.34 -4.12 -13.04
N ALA A 323 -9.12 -5.37 -12.64
CA ALA A 323 -10.00 -6.08 -11.72
C ALA A 323 -9.98 -5.53 -10.28
N MET A 324 -8.92 -4.79 -9.91
CA MET A 324 -8.79 -4.12 -8.61
C MET A 324 -9.53 -2.77 -8.48
N VAL A 325 -10.25 -2.33 -9.51
CA VAL A 325 -11.19 -1.20 -9.37
C VAL A 325 -12.25 -1.57 -8.32
N PHE A 326 -12.59 -0.62 -7.45
CA PHE A 326 -13.52 -0.91 -6.35
C PHE A 326 -14.89 -1.30 -6.90
N ASN A 327 -15.41 -2.44 -6.42
CA ASN A 327 -16.61 -3.08 -6.93
C ASN A 327 -17.73 -3.20 -5.87
N ASN A 328 -17.54 -2.63 -4.67
CA ASN A 328 -18.58 -2.65 -3.66
C ASN A 328 -19.83 -1.87 -4.14
N PRO A 329 -21.03 -2.49 -4.18
CA PRO A 329 -22.21 -1.90 -4.81
C PRO A 329 -22.69 -0.63 -4.10
N VAL A 330 -22.55 -0.55 -2.77
CA VAL A 330 -22.93 0.63 -1.98
C VAL A 330 -21.99 1.79 -2.30
N LEU A 331 -20.67 1.56 -2.29
CA LEU A 331 -19.67 2.58 -2.63
C LEU A 331 -19.83 3.09 -4.07
N VAL A 332 -20.05 2.17 -5.02
CA VAL A 332 -20.26 2.53 -6.43
C VAL A 332 -21.53 3.38 -6.58
N ARG A 333 -22.64 3.01 -5.92
CA ARG A 333 -23.89 3.79 -5.96
C ARG A 333 -23.73 5.17 -5.34
N LEU A 334 -23.18 5.27 -4.13
CA LEU A 334 -22.94 6.55 -3.45
C LEU A 334 -22.02 7.45 -4.27
N SER A 335 -20.94 6.91 -4.84
CA SER A 335 -20.02 7.70 -5.67
C SER A 335 -20.71 8.29 -6.91
N LYS A 336 -21.64 7.56 -7.53
CA LYS A 336 -22.42 8.05 -8.68
C LYS A 336 -23.41 9.13 -8.24
N GLN A 337 -24.09 8.95 -7.10
CA GLN A 337 -25.02 9.94 -6.56
C GLN A 337 -24.29 11.26 -6.26
N ILE A 338 -23.18 11.21 -5.54
CA ILE A 338 -22.37 12.39 -5.21
C ILE A 338 -21.84 13.06 -6.48
N ALA A 339 -21.26 12.29 -7.41
CA ALA A 339 -20.78 12.81 -8.68
C ALA A 339 -21.89 13.50 -9.50
N SER A 340 -23.13 12.97 -9.47
CA SER A 340 -24.27 13.57 -10.17
C SER A 340 -24.72 14.89 -9.56
N GLN A 341 -24.61 15.05 -8.23
CA GLN A 341 -24.91 16.31 -7.54
C GLN A 341 -23.83 17.37 -7.78
N LEU A 342 -22.57 16.95 -7.87
CA LEU A 342 -21.44 17.83 -8.16
C LEU A 342 -21.35 18.25 -9.63
N SER A 343 -21.73 17.38 -10.56
CA SER A 343 -21.52 17.60 -12.00
C SER A 343 -22.47 18.66 -12.54
N GLN A 344 -21.92 19.80 -12.96
CA GLN A 344 -22.65 20.85 -13.67
C GLN A 344 -22.36 20.77 -15.18
N PRO A 345 -23.36 20.53 -16.04
CA PRO A 345 -23.15 20.59 -17.48
C PRO A 345 -22.70 21.99 -17.95
N PRO A 346 -21.82 22.09 -18.96
CA PRO A 346 -21.16 20.99 -19.69
C PRO A 346 -19.85 20.52 -19.06
N ASN A 347 -19.37 21.17 -17.99
CA ASN A 347 -17.97 21.07 -17.55
C ASN A 347 -17.72 20.01 -16.47
N GLY A 348 -18.77 19.43 -15.88
CA GLY A 348 -18.63 18.53 -14.73
C GLY A 348 -18.02 19.25 -13.52
N TYR A 349 -17.33 18.50 -12.66
CA TYR A 349 -16.60 19.03 -11.50
C TYR A 349 -15.13 18.63 -11.55
N SER A 350 -14.31 19.32 -10.77
CA SER A 350 -12.90 18.98 -10.59
C SER A 350 -12.67 18.32 -9.23
N ALA A 351 -11.63 17.51 -9.10
CA ALA A 351 -11.26 16.90 -7.84
C ALA A 351 -9.77 17.09 -7.52
N VAL A 352 -9.48 17.25 -6.24
CA VAL A 352 -8.12 17.21 -5.72
C VAL A 352 -8.03 16.22 -4.57
N HIS A 353 -6.89 15.56 -4.45
CA HIS A 353 -6.57 14.75 -3.27
C HIS A 353 -5.33 15.28 -2.57
N ILE A 354 -5.48 15.69 -1.31
CA ILE A 354 -4.46 16.39 -0.55
C ILE A 354 -4.19 15.65 0.76
N ARG A 355 -2.99 15.09 0.91
CA ARG A 355 -2.52 14.50 2.16
C ARG A 355 -1.83 15.53 3.04
N VAL A 356 -2.30 15.66 4.27
CA VAL A 356 -1.79 16.55 5.32
C VAL A 356 -1.75 15.88 6.70
N GLY A 357 -2.30 14.66 6.84
CA GLY A 357 -2.50 14.00 8.13
C GLY A 357 -1.27 13.29 8.72
N ASP A 358 -0.42 12.65 7.90
CA ASP A 358 0.74 11.89 8.42
C ASP A 358 2.03 12.72 8.54
N ASN A 359 2.97 12.29 9.39
CA ASN A 359 4.16 13.08 9.74
C ASN A 359 4.99 13.54 8.52
N LEU A 360 5.13 12.70 7.49
CA LEU A 360 5.90 13.05 6.29
C LEU A 360 5.14 14.07 5.44
N PHE A 361 3.86 13.85 5.16
CA PHE A 361 3.07 14.78 4.36
C PHE A 361 2.77 16.08 5.11
N ARG A 362 2.51 16.01 6.42
CA ARG A 362 2.28 17.15 7.30
C ARG A 362 3.46 18.11 7.30
N SER A 363 4.70 17.59 7.38
CA SER A 363 5.92 18.42 7.33
C SER A 363 6.10 19.17 6.00
N ARG A 364 5.41 18.75 4.93
CA ARG A 364 5.48 19.33 3.58
C ARG A 364 4.13 19.85 3.08
N ALA A 365 3.13 19.95 3.96
CA ALA A 365 1.74 20.19 3.56
C ALA A 365 1.58 21.45 2.71
N SER A 366 2.17 22.57 3.15
CA SER A 366 2.11 23.84 2.41
C SER A 366 2.76 23.74 1.02
N ALA A 367 3.92 23.09 0.91
CA ALA A 367 4.60 22.91 -0.37
C ALA A 367 3.80 22.00 -1.32
N THR A 368 3.26 20.90 -0.79
CA THR A 368 2.39 19.98 -1.52
C THR A 368 1.13 20.68 -2.03
N VAL A 369 0.44 21.44 -1.16
CA VAL A 369 -0.76 22.21 -1.54
C VAL A 369 -0.44 23.21 -2.63
N SER A 370 0.65 23.97 -2.50
CA SER A 370 1.07 24.94 -3.53
C SER A 370 1.29 24.28 -4.90
N VAL A 371 1.89 23.08 -4.94
CA VAL A 371 2.05 22.32 -6.19
C VAL A 371 0.70 21.88 -6.76
N ILE A 372 -0.18 21.34 -5.93
CA ILE A 372 -1.50 20.83 -6.36
C ILE A 372 -2.36 21.97 -6.88
N ILE A 373 -2.46 23.08 -6.15
CA ILE A 373 -3.30 24.22 -6.56
C ILE A 373 -2.74 24.89 -7.81
N SER A 374 -1.41 25.03 -7.92
CA SER A 374 -0.79 25.58 -9.13
C SER A 374 -1.13 24.73 -10.34
N LYS A 375 -0.96 23.41 -10.24
CA LYS A 375 -1.31 22.46 -11.30
C LYS A 375 -2.82 22.50 -11.63
N MET A 376 -3.68 22.61 -10.63
CA MET A 376 -5.12 22.75 -10.84
C MET A 376 -5.44 24.00 -11.67
N VAL A 377 -4.84 25.15 -11.32
CA VAL A 377 -5.07 26.42 -12.01
C VAL A 377 -4.46 26.43 -13.41
N THR A 378 -3.20 26.00 -13.57
CA THR A 378 -2.49 26.08 -14.86
C THR A 378 -2.92 24.97 -15.82
N ASP A 379 -2.96 23.73 -15.34
CA ASP A 379 -3.09 22.56 -16.22
C ASP A 379 -4.55 22.22 -16.48
N HIS A 380 -5.45 22.48 -15.52
CA HIS A 380 -6.87 22.12 -15.65
C HIS A 380 -7.76 23.33 -15.92
N LEU A 381 -7.66 24.42 -15.15
CA LEU A 381 -8.44 25.63 -15.44
C LEU A 381 -7.89 26.42 -16.64
N LYS A 382 -6.63 26.17 -17.04
CA LYS A 382 -5.94 26.93 -18.11
C LYS A 382 -5.92 28.44 -17.81
N LEU A 383 -5.59 28.78 -16.56
CA LEU A 383 -5.46 30.15 -16.10
C LEU A 383 -4.01 30.44 -15.65
N PRO A 384 -3.55 31.69 -15.74
CA PRO A 384 -2.27 32.09 -15.14
C PRO A 384 -2.37 32.10 -13.61
N LEU A 385 -1.25 31.92 -12.92
CA LEU A 385 -1.19 31.97 -11.45
C LEU A 385 -1.57 33.36 -10.89
N SER A 386 -1.49 34.43 -11.69
CA SER A 386 -2.00 35.75 -11.29
C SER A 386 -3.51 35.74 -11.02
N SER A 387 -4.28 34.92 -11.75
CA SER A 387 -5.72 34.77 -11.48
C SER A 387 -5.99 34.11 -10.13
N LEU A 388 -5.11 33.21 -9.67
CA LEU A 388 -5.20 32.64 -8.32
C LEU A 388 -4.95 33.72 -7.27
N GLN A 389 -3.95 34.58 -7.45
CA GLN A 389 -3.68 35.69 -6.52
C GLN A 389 -4.87 36.64 -6.45
N GLU A 390 -5.46 37.00 -7.58
CA GLU A 390 -6.65 37.87 -7.62
C GLU A 390 -7.85 37.22 -6.93
N ALA A 391 -8.11 35.94 -7.17
CA ALA A 391 -9.18 35.19 -6.49
C ALA A 391 -9.00 35.21 -4.96
N LEU A 392 -7.77 35.01 -4.47
CA LEU A 392 -7.46 35.07 -3.04
C LEU A 392 -7.72 36.45 -2.44
N VAL A 393 -7.32 37.53 -3.14
CA VAL A 393 -7.54 38.91 -2.70
C VAL A 393 -9.03 39.25 -2.68
N GLU A 394 -9.78 38.91 -3.73
CA GLU A 394 -11.23 39.15 -3.81
C GLU A 394 -11.98 38.42 -2.68
N SER A 395 -11.57 37.18 -2.39
CA SER A 395 -12.17 36.40 -1.32
C SER A 395 -11.89 36.96 0.08
N ASP A 396 -10.75 37.61 0.29
CA ASP A 396 -10.44 38.29 1.56
C ASP A 396 -11.25 39.58 1.74
N VAL A 397 -11.54 40.30 0.65
CA VAL A 397 -12.43 41.47 0.67
C VAL A 397 -13.89 41.07 0.97
N GLU A 398 -14.35 39.93 0.46
CA GLU A 398 -15.70 39.41 0.73
C GLU A 398 -15.86 38.86 2.15
N GLY A 399 -14.84 38.20 2.69
CA GLY A 399 -14.85 37.66 4.05
C GLY A 399 -15.09 38.72 5.13
N ASP A 400 -14.71 39.97 4.86
CA ASP A 400 -14.95 41.12 5.74
C ASP A 400 -16.38 41.68 5.61
N ARG A 401 -17.08 41.37 4.52
CA ARG A 401 -18.43 41.88 4.20
C ARG A 401 -19.57 40.90 4.49
N SER A 402 -19.29 39.61 4.63
CA SER A 402 -20.30 38.54 4.65
C SER A 402 -20.39 37.80 5.99
N ARG A 403 -20.55 38.53 7.10
CA ARG A 403 -20.95 37.95 8.40
C ARG A 403 -22.48 37.85 8.57
N SER A 404 -23.25 38.11 7.51
CA SER A 404 -24.71 38.08 7.53
C SER A 404 -25.25 37.16 6.43
N GLU A 405 -26.13 36.25 6.86
CA GLU A 405 -27.14 35.51 6.08
C GLU A 405 -26.69 34.24 5.34
N ILE A 406 -26.68 33.12 6.07
CA ILE A 406 -26.95 31.79 5.51
C ILE A 406 -28.46 31.72 5.23
N GLY A 407 -28.86 32.21 4.06
CA GLY A 407 -30.22 32.10 3.55
C GLY A 407 -30.48 30.72 2.95
N VAL A 408 -31.34 29.93 3.59
CA VAL A 408 -31.91 28.70 3.03
C VAL A 408 -32.89 29.09 1.93
N SER A 409 -32.40 29.20 0.69
CA SER A 409 -33.24 29.30 -0.50
C SER A 409 -32.58 28.56 -1.65
N GLY A 410 -32.72 27.23 -1.63
CA GLY A 410 -32.36 26.37 -2.74
C GLY A 410 -33.36 25.23 -2.84
N ARG A 411 -33.68 24.82 -4.07
CA ARG A 411 -34.37 23.55 -4.32
C ARG A 411 -33.60 22.44 -3.59
N PRO A 412 -34.26 21.39 -3.07
CA PRO A 412 -33.65 20.33 -2.25
C PRO A 412 -32.52 19.50 -2.91
N HIS A 413 -32.06 19.89 -4.11
CA HIS A 413 -31.03 19.22 -4.89
C HIS A 413 -29.92 20.14 -5.43
N GLU A 414 -29.94 21.45 -5.13
CA GLU A 414 -28.90 22.37 -5.62
C GLU A 414 -27.87 22.66 -4.52
N LEU A 415 -26.64 22.16 -4.70
CA LEU A 415 -25.55 22.38 -3.78
C LEU A 415 -25.21 23.88 -3.69
N THR A 416 -25.23 24.41 -2.46
CA THR A 416 -24.87 25.81 -2.20
C THR A 416 -23.36 25.94 -2.02
N CYS A 417 -22.76 26.91 -2.70
CA CYS A 417 -21.33 27.18 -2.56
C CYS A 417 -21.02 27.81 -1.20
N ARG A 418 -19.87 27.45 -0.61
CA ARG A 418 -19.42 27.95 0.69
C ARG A 418 -19.11 29.45 0.69
N ARG A 419 -18.83 30.01 -0.49
CA ARG A 419 -18.61 31.45 -0.71
C ARG A 419 -19.40 31.93 -1.91
N ARG A 420 -19.48 33.25 -2.04
CA ARG A 420 -20.08 33.89 -3.22
C ARG A 420 -19.27 33.52 -4.46
N LYS A 421 -20.00 33.22 -5.54
CA LYS A 421 -19.40 32.94 -6.86
C LYS A 421 -18.83 34.22 -7.44
N TYR A 422 -17.66 34.12 -8.06
CA TYR A 422 -17.06 35.24 -8.80
C TYR A 422 -17.95 35.66 -9.97
N THR A 423 -17.98 36.96 -10.25
CA THR A 423 -18.69 37.54 -11.40
C THR A 423 -17.73 38.01 -12.50
N LYS A 424 -16.46 38.23 -12.18
CA LYS A 424 -15.43 38.64 -13.14
C LYS A 424 -15.18 37.54 -14.18
N PRO A 425 -15.22 37.84 -15.50
CA PRO A 425 -15.10 36.83 -16.56
C PRO A 425 -13.90 35.88 -16.46
N HIS A 426 -12.72 36.41 -16.10
CA HIS A 426 -11.49 35.61 -16.00
C HIS A 426 -11.39 34.77 -14.71
N LEU A 427 -12.27 35.00 -13.73
CA LEU A 427 -12.35 34.22 -12.48
C LEU A 427 -13.49 33.20 -12.50
N LEU A 428 -14.38 33.24 -13.49
CA LEU A 428 -15.56 32.36 -13.56
C LEU A 428 -15.20 30.87 -13.47
N LYS A 429 -14.03 30.46 -13.96
CA LYS A 429 -13.59 29.06 -13.89
C LYS A 429 -13.34 28.57 -12.45
N PHE A 430 -13.05 29.45 -11.49
CA PHE A 430 -12.95 29.07 -10.08
C PHE A 430 -14.32 28.73 -9.45
N ASN A 431 -15.42 29.11 -10.09
CA ASN A 431 -16.77 28.74 -9.64
C ASN A 431 -17.13 27.28 -9.98
N GLN A 432 -16.31 26.58 -10.77
CA GLN A 432 -16.52 25.16 -11.05
C GLN A 432 -16.48 24.38 -9.72
N PRO A 433 -17.44 23.47 -9.47
CA PRO A 433 -17.42 22.64 -8.27
C PRO A 433 -16.09 21.90 -8.10
N LEU A 434 -15.52 21.98 -6.90
CA LEU A 434 -14.27 21.31 -6.54
C LEU A 434 -14.53 20.31 -5.42
N PHE A 435 -14.33 19.03 -5.67
CA PHE A 435 -14.30 18.01 -4.63
C PHE A 435 -12.90 17.89 -4.02
N LEU A 436 -12.78 18.05 -2.70
CA LEU A 436 -11.52 17.98 -1.98
C LEU A 436 -11.50 16.72 -1.10
N ALA A 437 -10.77 15.69 -1.55
CA ALA A 437 -10.47 14.51 -0.75
C ALA A 437 -9.22 14.76 0.10
N THR A 438 -9.27 14.50 1.40
CA THR A 438 -8.13 14.73 2.31
C THR A 438 -8.19 13.83 3.54
N ASP A 439 -7.02 13.57 4.13
CA ASP A 439 -6.88 12.89 5.41
C ASP A 439 -6.84 13.85 6.62
N SER A 440 -7.16 15.14 6.42
CA SER A 440 -7.38 16.07 7.54
C SER A 440 -8.70 15.77 8.27
N PRO A 441 -8.70 15.65 9.61
CA PRO A 441 -9.93 15.48 10.37
C PRO A 441 -10.80 16.75 10.38
N LEU A 442 -10.20 17.92 10.18
CA LEU A 442 -10.88 19.23 10.14
C LEU A 442 -10.38 20.05 8.94
N PRO A 443 -10.77 19.71 7.70
CA PRO A 443 -10.20 20.30 6.49
C PRO A 443 -10.38 21.81 6.39
N GLU A 444 -11.49 22.35 6.89
CA GLU A 444 -11.87 23.76 6.74
C GLU A 444 -10.99 24.72 7.54
N VAL A 445 -10.45 24.25 8.67
CA VAL A 445 -9.57 25.04 9.55
C VAL A 445 -8.10 24.65 9.39
N GLU A 446 -7.80 23.64 8.58
CA GLU A 446 -6.43 23.22 8.27
C GLU A 446 -5.69 24.34 7.51
N PRO A 447 -4.64 24.96 8.10
CA PRO A 447 -3.96 26.09 7.48
C PRO A 447 -3.42 25.78 6.08
N ALA A 448 -2.96 24.54 5.85
CA ALA A 448 -2.47 24.13 4.54
C ALA A 448 -3.58 24.14 3.47
N LEU A 449 -4.82 23.84 3.82
CA LEU A 449 -5.94 23.72 2.87
C LEU A 449 -6.68 25.03 2.64
N LYS A 450 -6.47 26.05 3.48
CA LYS A 450 -7.14 27.36 3.45
C LYS A 450 -7.17 28.00 2.06
N THR A 451 -6.10 27.85 1.27
CA THR A 451 -6.01 28.42 -0.08
C THR A 451 -7.08 27.87 -1.02
N PHE A 452 -7.43 26.59 -0.94
CA PHE A 452 -8.50 26.01 -1.75
C PHE A 452 -9.86 26.59 -1.40
N PHE A 453 -10.21 26.60 -0.11
CA PHE A 453 -11.47 27.17 0.36
C PHE A 453 -11.62 28.66 0.08
N LYS A 454 -10.51 29.41 0.01
CA LYS A 454 -10.51 30.82 -0.43
C LYS A 454 -10.69 30.96 -1.94
N ALA A 455 -9.86 30.27 -2.72
CA ALA A 455 -9.80 30.46 -4.16
C ALA A 455 -11.02 29.86 -4.88
N PHE A 456 -11.60 28.76 -4.39
CA PHE A 456 -12.70 28.03 -5.04
C PHE A 456 -13.98 28.12 -4.19
N PRO A 457 -14.93 29.01 -4.54
CA PRO A 457 -16.13 29.24 -3.74
C PRO A 457 -16.99 27.99 -3.53
N CYS A 458 -16.99 27.09 -4.51
CA CYS A 458 -17.80 25.87 -4.54
C CYS A 458 -16.93 24.63 -4.23
N THR A 459 -16.19 24.68 -3.12
CA THR A 459 -15.41 23.53 -2.62
C THR A 459 -16.28 22.65 -1.74
N TYR A 460 -16.32 21.34 -2.04
CA TYR A 460 -17.11 20.34 -1.33
C TYR A 460 -16.21 19.24 -0.75
N LEU A 461 -16.57 18.79 0.44
CA LEU A 461 -15.98 17.68 1.17
C LEU A 461 -16.97 16.50 1.14
N LEU A 462 -16.49 15.29 1.43
CA LEU A 462 -17.37 14.11 1.46
C LEU A 462 -18.50 14.24 2.51
N ASN A 463 -18.26 14.93 3.61
CA ASN A 463 -19.25 15.18 4.66
C ASN A 463 -20.35 16.19 4.27
N ASP A 464 -20.26 16.82 3.09
CA ASP A 464 -21.34 17.70 2.58
C ASP A 464 -22.51 16.91 1.96
N PHE A 465 -22.38 15.58 1.89
CA PHE A 465 -23.34 14.68 1.24
C PHE A 465 -23.99 13.73 2.26
N ASP A 466 -25.18 13.24 1.94
CA ASP A 466 -25.80 12.17 2.71
C ASP A 466 -25.04 10.85 2.51
N LEU A 467 -24.38 10.39 3.59
CA LEU A 467 -23.64 9.13 3.64
C LEU A 467 -24.40 8.06 4.42
N SER A 468 -25.69 8.23 4.71
CA SER A 468 -26.49 7.30 5.53
C SER A 468 -26.38 5.84 5.08
N SER A 469 -26.44 5.59 3.76
CA SER A 469 -26.31 4.24 3.18
C SER A 469 -24.93 3.60 3.35
N ILE A 470 -23.89 4.33 3.78
CA ILE A 470 -22.58 3.72 4.03
C ILE A 470 -22.63 2.67 5.14
N LYS A 471 -23.62 2.80 6.05
CA LYS A 471 -23.91 1.83 7.11
C LYS A 471 -24.49 0.52 6.58
N ASP A 472 -24.94 0.49 5.32
CA ASP A 472 -25.46 -0.72 4.67
C ASP A 472 -24.34 -1.65 4.19
N ILE A 473 -23.08 -1.21 4.22
CA ILE A 473 -21.94 -2.06 3.91
C ILE A 473 -21.81 -3.11 5.00
N ARG A 474 -22.07 -4.36 4.64
CA ARG A 474 -21.99 -5.54 5.52
C ARG A 474 -21.08 -6.57 4.88
N ILE A 475 -20.35 -7.30 5.71
CA ILE A 475 -19.58 -8.48 5.28
C ILE A 475 -20.57 -9.60 4.93
N SER A 476 -20.34 -10.28 3.79
CA SER A 476 -21.15 -11.40 3.34
C SER A 476 -21.28 -12.48 4.42
N PRO A 477 -22.49 -13.02 4.69
CA PRO A 477 -22.70 -14.07 5.69
C PRO A 477 -21.94 -15.38 5.42
N GLN A 478 -21.48 -15.61 4.20
CA GLN A 478 -20.78 -16.85 3.80
C GLN A 478 -19.32 -16.90 4.27
N ASP A 479 -18.71 -15.74 4.54
CA ASP A 479 -17.37 -15.63 5.12
C ASP A 479 -17.39 -15.63 6.66
N ARG A 480 -18.57 -15.87 7.25
CA ARG A 480 -18.70 -16.11 8.70
C ARG A 480 -18.12 -17.47 9.02
N GLN A 481 -16.98 -17.50 9.71
CA GLN A 481 -16.81 -18.55 10.71
C GLN A 481 -18.04 -18.54 11.64
N PRO A 482 -18.49 -19.69 12.21
CA PRO A 482 -19.82 -19.83 12.83
C PRO A 482 -20.14 -18.96 14.06
N ARG A 483 -19.33 -17.95 14.38
CA ARG A 483 -19.56 -16.97 15.43
C ARG A 483 -18.96 -15.64 14.99
N THR A 484 -19.78 -14.66 14.64
CA THR A 484 -19.42 -13.23 14.64
C THR A 484 -20.67 -12.41 14.29
N SER A 485 -21.08 -11.61 15.26
CA SER A 485 -22.11 -10.57 15.13
C SER A 485 -21.68 -9.53 14.09
N THR A 486 -22.66 -8.87 13.49
CA THR A 486 -22.49 -7.74 12.56
C THR A 486 -21.48 -6.72 13.09
N ASP A 487 -20.51 -6.29 12.26
CA ASP A 487 -19.61 -5.16 12.56
C ASP A 487 -20.18 -3.85 11.98
N PRO A 488 -20.91 -3.04 12.78
CA PRO A 488 -21.42 -1.74 12.36
C PRO A 488 -20.33 -0.68 12.06
N ALA A 489 -19.04 -0.98 12.24
CA ALA A 489 -17.93 -0.07 11.97
C ALA A 489 -17.29 -0.21 10.57
N LEU A 490 -17.62 -1.25 9.79
CA LEU A 490 -17.02 -1.45 8.45
C LEU A 490 -17.30 -0.29 7.49
N GLY A 491 -18.51 0.27 7.51
CA GLY A 491 -18.86 1.42 6.69
C GLY A 491 -17.95 2.63 6.93
N LYS A 492 -17.55 2.88 8.19
CA LYS A 492 -16.61 3.96 8.53
C LYS A 492 -15.21 3.71 7.94
N LEU A 493 -14.75 2.47 7.97
CA LEU A 493 -13.47 2.07 7.38
C LEU A 493 -13.46 2.16 5.84
N MET A 494 -14.63 2.17 5.22
CA MET A 494 -14.82 2.26 3.76
C MET A 494 -14.92 3.72 3.24
N VAL A 495 -14.99 4.72 4.12
CA VAL A 495 -15.07 6.15 3.73
C VAL A 495 -13.93 6.57 2.77
N PRO A 496 -12.64 6.23 3.02
CA PRO A 496 -11.56 6.62 2.09
C PRO A 496 -11.70 6.02 0.69
N PHE A 497 -12.40 4.90 0.56
CA PHE A 497 -12.68 4.28 -0.74
C PHE A 497 -13.73 5.08 -1.49
N LEU A 498 -14.76 5.57 -0.79
CA LEU A 498 -15.75 6.48 -1.36
C LEU A 498 -15.11 7.78 -1.85
N ASP A 499 -14.21 8.38 -1.05
CA ASP A 499 -13.42 9.54 -1.47
C ASP A 499 -12.69 9.30 -2.79
N ALA A 500 -12.01 8.15 -2.90
CA ALA A 500 -11.28 7.79 -4.12
C ALA A 500 -12.20 7.66 -5.33
N LEU A 501 -13.39 7.07 -5.17
CA LEU A 501 -14.35 6.89 -6.26
C LEU A 501 -14.98 8.21 -6.69
N VAL A 502 -15.33 9.09 -5.74
CA VAL A 502 -15.85 10.43 -6.05
C VAL A 502 -14.76 11.25 -6.74
N ALA A 503 -13.53 11.25 -6.25
CA ALA A 503 -12.44 11.96 -6.90
C ALA A 503 -12.14 11.46 -8.32
N ALA A 504 -12.22 10.14 -8.55
CA ALA A 504 -11.97 9.52 -9.84
C ALA A 504 -13.02 9.82 -10.92
N ARG A 505 -14.23 10.22 -10.52
CA ARG A 505 -15.34 10.54 -11.44
C ARG A 505 -15.35 11.99 -11.93
N ALA A 506 -14.51 12.83 -11.35
CA ALA A 506 -14.39 14.24 -11.74
C ALA A 506 -13.92 14.37 -13.20
N ALA A 507 -14.25 15.47 -13.86
CA ALA A 507 -13.74 15.79 -15.19
C ALA A 507 -12.21 16.00 -15.19
N SER A 508 -11.65 16.37 -14.05
CA SER A 508 -10.21 16.53 -13.83
C SER A 508 -9.83 16.12 -12.42
N PHE A 509 -8.62 15.57 -12.26
CA PHE A 509 -8.09 15.15 -10.97
C PHE A 509 -6.63 15.57 -10.79
N VAL A 510 -6.31 16.16 -9.63
CA VAL A 510 -4.92 16.40 -9.19
C VAL A 510 -4.69 15.80 -7.81
N GLY A 511 -3.84 14.78 -7.73
CA GLY A 511 -3.49 14.14 -6.48
C GLY A 511 -2.14 14.59 -5.90
N THR A 512 -1.97 14.36 -4.60
CA THR A 512 -0.71 14.50 -3.87
C THR A 512 0.42 13.67 -4.50
N PRO A 513 1.55 14.28 -4.90
CA PRO A 513 2.70 13.56 -5.44
C PRO A 513 3.27 12.53 -4.45
N GLY A 514 3.59 11.33 -4.95
CA GLY A 514 4.17 10.24 -4.15
C GLY A 514 3.20 9.52 -3.22
N SER A 515 1.91 9.88 -3.25
CA SER A 515 0.86 9.17 -2.52
C SER A 515 0.33 7.99 -3.35
N THR A 516 0.38 6.79 -2.78
CA THR A 516 -0.16 5.58 -3.44
C THR A 516 -1.68 5.62 -3.60
N PHE A 517 -2.40 6.40 -2.77
CA PHE A 517 -3.80 6.75 -2.98
C PHE A 517 -3.98 7.56 -4.27
N SER A 518 -3.25 8.67 -4.39
CA SER A 518 -3.34 9.58 -5.54
C SER A 518 -2.99 8.86 -6.84
N ASP A 519 -1.94 8.04 -6.80
CA ASP A 519 -1.51 7.26 -7.95
C ASP A 519 -2.58 6.25 -8.36
N PHE A 520 -3.25 5.60 -7.41
CA PHE A 520 -4.34 4.67 -7.73
C PHE A 520 -5.55 5.39 -8.34
N VAL A 521 -5.95 6.53 -7.77
CA VAL A 521 -7.05 7.34 -8.32
C VAL A 521 -6.72 7.77 -9.74
N ASN A 522 -5.55 8.37 -9.98
CA ASN A 522 -5.19 8.94 -11.28
C ASN A 522 -4.91 7.88 -12.36
N ASN A 523 -4.26 6.78 -12.00
CA ASN A 523 -3.71 5.83 -12.97
C ASN A 523 -4.59 4.60 -13.19
N SER A 524 -5.54 4.35 -12.28
CA SER A 524 -6.47 3.22 -12.36
C SER A 524 -7.92 3.70 -12.38
N LEU A 525 -8.44 4.28 -11.29
CA LEU A 525 -9.87 4.59 -11.19
C LEU A 525 -10.33 5.62 -12.23
N PHE A 526 -9.64 6.75 -12.31
CA PHE A 526 -9.92 7.82 -13.29
C PHE A 526 -9.79 7.28 -14.72
N ARG A 527 -8.75 6.48 -15.00
CA ARG A 527 -8.56 5.88 -16.32
C ARG A 527 -9.74 5.00 -16.71
N THR A 528 -10.17 4.12 -15.81
CA THR A 528 -11.33 3.24 -16.05
C THR A 528 -12.62 4.03 -16.26
N TYR A 529 -12.90 5.05 -15.43
CA TYR A 529 -14.15 5.83 -15.56
C TYR A 529 -14.21 6.73 -16.79
N HIS A 530 -13.05 7.06 -17.37
CA HIS A 530 -12.95 7.87 -18.59
C HIS A 530 -12.61 7.03 -19.83
N ASN A 531 -12.72 5.70 -19.78
CA ASN A 531 -12.40 4.78 -20.88
C ASN A 531 -10.98 4.97 -21.45
N LEU A 532 -10.03 5.29 -20.58
CA LEU A 532 -8.62 5.44 -20.89
C LEU A 532 -7.83 4.19 -20.46
N SER A 533 -6.71 3.93 -21.12
CA SER A 533 -5.79 2.87 -20.69
C SER A 533 -5.21 3.16 -19.31
N ILE A 534 -5.17 2.14 -18.47
CA ILE A 534 -4.47 2.17 -17.17
C ILE A 534 -2.98 2.46 -17.40
N ILE A 535 -2.38 3.27 -16.54
CA ILE A 535 -0.94 3.56 -16.60
C ILE A 535 -0.18 2.60 -15.70
N GLU A 536 0.85 1.96 -16.27
CA GLU A 536 1.79 1.11 -15.54
C GLU A 536 3.05 1.87 -15.12
N PHE A 537 3.49 1.62 -13.89
CA PHE A 537 4.79 2.06 -13.36
C PHE A 537 5.50 0.83 -12.81
N GLY A 538 6.76 0.62 -13.19
CA GLY A 538 7.58 -0.50 -12.71
C GLY A 538 8.42 -1.13 -13.81
#